data_AF-A0A497KPZ8-F1
#
_entry.id   AF-A0A497KPZ8-F1
#
_cell.length_a   1.000
_cell.length_b   1.000
_cell.length_c   1.000
_cell.angle_alpha   90.00
_cell.angle_beta   90.00
_cell.angle_gamma   90.00
#
_symmetry.space_group_name_H-M   'P 1'
#
loop_
_entity.id
_entity.type
_entity.pdbx_description
1 polymer ?
#
loop_
_entity_poly.entity_id
_entity_poly.type
_entity_poly.pdbx_seq_one_letter_code
_entity_poly.pdbx_strand_id
1 'polypeptide(L)'
;MFRLENMMNPSLLLLVFCFAGVSLKMADFLGERKTGFSSFLVSAVSAFLFWLLLKDNPETATFMFAVVVGCVLALKVDRLNLVFGLGVLAVLCVFFGFSFPIFWLFILFSLTVVLDEITHEKFVEVGKKGLFFRFRGFF
;
A
#
# COMPACT_ATOMS: atom_id res chain seq x y z
N MET A 1 -6.09 -8.42 -26.95
CA MET A 1 -7.42 -7.80 -27.17
C MET A 1 -8.29 -8.05 -25.93
N PHE A 2 -8.18 -7.20 -24.92
CA PHE A 2 -9.10 -7.10 -23.78
C PHE A 2 -9.03 -5.66 -23.29
N ARG A 3 -9.73 -4.75 -23.98
CA ARG A 3 -9.91 -3.37 -23.58
C ARG A 3 -11.41 -3.15 -23.37
N LEU A 4 -11.85 -3.51 -22.17
CA LEU A 4 -13.07 -3.00 -21.55
C LEU A 4 -12.62 -2.40 -20.22
N GLU A 5 -11.89 -1.29 -20.33
CA GLU A 5 -11.54 -0.44 -19.20
C GLU A 5 -12.83 0.30 -18.79
N ASN A 6 -13.69 -0.38 -18.03
CA ASN A 6 -14.65 0.34 -17.19
C ASN A 6 -13.83 0.98 -16.08
N MET A 7 -13.31 2.18 -16.38
CA MET A 7 -12.69 3.03 -15.38
C MET A 7 -13.68 3.21 -14.24
N MET A 8 -13.21 3.02 -13.01
CA MET A 8 -14.02 3.22 -11.82
C MET A 8 -14.48 4.68 -11.78
N ASN A 9 -15.75 4.88 -11.44
CA ASN A 9 -16.23 6.23 -11.15
C ASN A 9 -15.36 6.86 -10.05
N PRO A 10 -15.05 8.18 -10.11
CA PRO A 10 -14.15 8.82 -9.15
C PRO A 10 -14.55 8.62 -7.68
N SER A 11 -15.85 8.59 -7.40
CA SER A 11 -16.38 8.30 -6.06
C SER A 11 -16.06 6.88 -5.60
N LEU A 12 -16.20 5.90 -6.49
CA LEU A 12 -15.88 4.51 -6.21
C LEU A 12 -14.36 4.32 -6.04
N LEU A 13 -13.56 4.98 -6.87
CA LEU A 13 -12.10 4.96 -6.77
C LEU A 13 -11.64 5.49 -5.41
N LEU A 14 -12.20 6.63 -4.97
CA LEU A 14 -11.91 7.21 -3.66
C LEU A 14 -12.34 6.29 -2.52
N LEU A 15 -13.51 5.66 -2.62
CA LEU A 15 -13.96 4.68 -1.62
C LEU A 15 -12.99 3.49 -1.54
N VAL A 16 -12.64 2.88 -2.68
CA VAL A 16 -11.72 1.75 -2.72
C VAL A 16 -10.34 2.15 -2.19
N PHE A 17 -9.85 3.34 -2.50
CA PHE A 17 -8.61 3.88 -1.94
C PHE A 17 -8.68 4.01 -0.41
N CYS A 18 -9.73 4.64 0.12
CA CYS A 18 -9.91 4.77 1.56
C CYS A 18 -10.03 3.41 2.25
N PHE A 19 -10.80 2.47 1.69
CA PHE A 19 -10.95 1.13 2.23
C PHE A 19 -9.66 0.31 2.14
N ALA A 20 -8.86 0.47 1.08
CA ALA A 20 -7.56 -0.17 0.94
C ALA A 20 -6.62 0.28 2.06
N GLY A 21 -6.55 1.59 2.31
CA GLY A 21 -5.75 2.19 3.38
C GLY A 21 -6.21 1.81 4.78
N VAL A 22 -7.53 1.86 5.05
CA VAL A 22 -8.11 1.43 6.34
C VAL A 22 -7.83 -0.05 6.59
N SER A 23 -8.02 -0.90 5.58
CA SER A 23 -7.76 -2.34 5.70
C SER A 23 -6.28 -2.61 5.93
N LEU A 24 -5.38 -1.89 5.26
CA LEU A 24 -3.94 -2.03 5.47
C LEU A 24 -3.56 -1.68 6.92
N LYS A 25 -4.08 -0.56 7.43
CA LYS A 25 -3.84 -0.12 8.80
C LYS A 25 -4.43 -1.08 9.84
N MET A 26 -5.59 -1.67 9.54
CA MET A 26 -6.19 -2.69 10.37
C MET A 26 -5.38 -3.99 10.36
N ALA A 27 -4.85 -4.39 9.20
CA ALA A 27 -3.96 -5.56 9.08
C ALA A 27 -2.71 -5.37 9.93
N ASP A 28 -2.11 -4.18 9.89
CA ASP A 28 -0.94 -3.82 10.68
C ASP A 28 -1.23 -3.86 12.19
N PHE A 29 -2.32 -3.22 12.63
CA PHE A 29 -2.78 -3.24 14.02
C PHE A 29 -3.09 -4.67 14.54
N LEU A 30 -3.71 -5.50 13.72
CA LEU A 30 -3.98 -6.90 14.06
C LEU A 30 -2.70 -7.73 14.11
N GLY A 31 -1.73 -7.43 13.26
CA GLY A 31 -0.37 -7.98 13.31
C GLY A 31 0.35 -7.62 14.61
N GLU A 32 0.17 -6.40 15.12
CA GLU A 32 0.70 -5.96 16.42
C GLU A 32 0.12 -6.72 17.59
N ARG A 33 -1.18 -7.00 17.55
CA ARG A 33 -1.85 -7.76 18.60
C ARG A 33 -1.60 -9.27 18.51
N LYS A 34 -0.72 -9.73 17.60
CA LYS A 34 -0.45 -11.15 17.32
C LYS A 34 -1.74 -11.95 17.04
N THR A 35 -2.74 -11.30 16.48
CA THR A 35 -3.98 -11.96 16.06
C THR A 35 -3.69 -12.71 14.77
N GLY A 36 -3.28 -13.98 14.89
CA GLY A 36 -2.70 -14.79 13.82
C GLY A 36 -3.50 -14.73 12.52
N PHE A 37 -4.55 -15.54 12.40
CA PHE A 37 -5.26 -15.72 11.12
C PHE A 37 -5.97 -14.46 10.61
N SER A 38 -6.61 -13.68 11.49
CA SER A 38 -7.35 -12.47 11.10
C SER A 38 -6.44 -11.40 10.48
N SER A 39 -5.19 -11.28 10.93
CA SER A 39 -4.24 -10.32 10.36
C SER A 39 -3.88 -10.64 8.89
N PHE A 40 -3.75 -11.92 8.53
CA PHE A 40 -3.50 -12.36 7.15
C PHE A 40 -4.71 -12.15 6.25
N LEU A 41 -5.93 -12.44 6.73
CA LEU A 41 -7.15 -12.22 5.96
C LEU A 41 -7.35 -10.74 5.62
N VAL A 42 -7.21 -9.86 6.61
CA VAL A 42 -7.36 -8.41 6.38
C VAL A 42 -6.26 -7.88 5.47
N SER A 43 -5.04 -8.43 5.56
CA SER A 43 -3.96 -8.10 4.63
C SER A 43 -4.27 -8.54 3.19
N ALA A 44 -4.84 -9.74 2.99
CA ALA A 44 -5.29 -10.19 1.67
C ALA A 44 -6.42 -9.32 1.10
N VAL A 45 -7.37 -8.89 1.93
CA VAL A 45 -8.42 -7.95 1.52
C VAL A 45 -7.82 -6.63 1.09
N SER A 46 -6.86 -6.08 1.86
CA SER A 46 -6.15 -4.86 1.47
C SER A 46 -5.41 -5.04 0.14
N ALA A 47 -4.69 -6.15 -0.04
CA ALA A 47 -3.98 -6.48 -1.27
C ALA A 47 -4.93 -6.56 -2.48
N PHE A 48 -6.10 -7.16 -2.31
CA PHE A 48 -7.12 -7.21 -3.36
C PHE A 48 -7.62 -5.81 -3.74
N LEU A 49 -7.87 -4.93 -2.77
CA LEU A 49 -8.29 -3.55 -3.03
C LEU A 49 -7.17 -2.74 -3.72
N PHE A 50 -5.92 -2.92 -3.31
CA PHE A 50 -4.76 -2.32 -4.00
C PHE A 50 -4.63 -2.81 -5.44
N TRP A 51 -4.86 -4.10 -5.69
CA TRP A 51 -4.86 -4.64 -7.04
C TRP A 51 -5.94 -4.00 -7.93
N LEU A 52 -7.15 -3.78 -7.41
CA LEU A 52 -8.20 -3.08 -8.16
C LEU A 52 -7.74 -1.67 -8.59
N LEU A 53 -7.10 -0.93 -7.67
CA LEU A 53 -6.56 0.40 -7.96
C LEU A 53 -5.39 0.35 -8.97
N LEU A 54 -4.54 -0.67 -8.89
CA LEU A 54 -3.46 -0.92 -9.86
C LEU A 54 -3.96 -1.29 -11.25
N LYS A 55 -5.16 -1.87 -11.35
CA LYS A 55 -5.75 -2.28 -12.62
C LYS A 55 -6.52 -1.16 -13.31
N ASP A 56 -7.03 -0.19 -12.56
CA ASP A 56 -7.98 0.82 -13.05
C ASP A 56 -7.44 1.66 -14.23
N ASN A 57 -6.38 2.44 -14.00
CA ASN A 57 -5.79 3.30 -15.02
C ASN A 57 -4.28 3.52 -14.76
N PRO A 58 -3.49 3.94 -15.77
CA PRO A 58 -2.05 4.12 -15.62
C PRO A 58 -1.64 5.14 -14.55
N GLU A 59 -2.41 6.22 -14.36
CA GLU A 59 -2.09 7.26 -13.38
C GLU A 59 -2.24 6.73 -11.95
N THR A 60 -3.38 6.10 -11.66
CA THR A 60 -3.70 5.50 -10.37
C THR A 60 -2.75 4.35 -10.08
N ALA A 61 -2.45 3.53 -11.10
CA ALA A 61 -1.47 2.47 -10.98
C ALA A 61 -0.08 3.01 -10.65
N THR A 62 0.32 4.15 -11.24
CA THR A 62 1.58 4.83 -10.92
C THR A 62 1.64 5.24 -9.46
N PHE A 63 0.59 5.88 -8.94
CA PHE A 63 0.50 6.25 -7.53
C PHE A 63 0.56 5.03 -6.61
N MET A 64 -0.24 4.00 -6.88
CA MET A 64 -0.27 2.81 -6.02
C MET A 64 1.04 2.01 -6.08
N PHE A 65 1.66 1.86 -7.25
CA PHE A 65 2.98 1.23 -7.36
C PHE A 65 4.02 2.02 -6.57
N ALA A 66 4.02 3.35 -6.68
CA ALA A 66 4.95 4.18 -5.93
C ALA A 66 4.76 4.06 -4.41
N VAL A 67 3.51 3.96 -3.94
CA VAL A 67 3.22 3.71 -2.53
C VAL A 67 3.72 2.33 -2.10
N VAL A 68 3.43 1.28 -2.86
CA VAL A 68 3.85 -0.09 -2.52
C VAL A 68 5.38 -0.20 -2.51
N VAL A 69 6.05 0.25 -3.56
CA VAL A 69 7.51 0.20 -3.68
C VAL A 69 8.16 1.11 -2.64
N GLY A 70 7.65 2.34 -2.46
CA GLY A 70 8.13 3.25 -1.42
C GLY A 70 8.02 2.65 -0.02
N CYS A 71 6.91 2.01 0.31
CA CYS A 71 6.74 1.30 1.59
C CYS A 71 7.71 0.11 1.74
N VAL A 72 7.97 -0.65 0.68
CA VAL A 72 8.94 -1.75 0.70
C VAL A 72 10.37 -1.22 0.89
N LEU A 73 10.75 -0.17 0.16
CA LEU A 73 12.06 0.46 0.27
C LEU A 73 12.29 1.12 1.64
N ALA A 74 11.23 1.68 2.22
CA ALA A 74 11.24 2.21 3.58
C ALA A 74 11.14 1.12 4.66
N LEU A 75 11.20 -0.17 4.29
CA LEU A 75 11.14 -1.32 5.20
C LEU A 75 9.89 -1.35 6.09
N LYS A 76 8.78 -0.74 5.65
CA LYS A 76 7.48 -0.82 6.35
C LYS A 76 6.86 -2.20 6.36
N VAL A 77 7.29 -3.05 5.43
CA VAL A 77 6.81 -4.43 5.30
C VAL A 77 7.68 -5.32 6.19
N ASP A 78 7.56 -5.14 7.51
CA ASP A 78 8.41 -5.78 8.52
C ASP A 78 7.81 -7.08 9.09
N ARG A 79 6.52 -7.33 8.83
CA ARG A 79 5.77 -8.47 9.39
C ARG A 79 5.29 -9.45 8.34
N LEU A 80 5.21 -10.72 8.74
CA LEU A 80 4.80 -11.83 7.88
C LEU A 80 3.41 -11.64 7.25
N ASN A 81 2.47 -10.99 7.95
CA ASN A 81 1.14 -10.69 7.40
C ASN A 81 1.21 -9.68 6.25
N LEU A 82 2.02 -8.63 6.37
CA LEU A 82 2.20 -7.64 5.31
C LEU A 82 2.98 -8.21 4.12
N VAL A 83 4.01 -9.03 4.39
CA VAL A 83 4.73 -9.79 3.35
C VAL A 83 3.76 -10.72 2.61
N PHE A 84 2.86 -11.39 3.33
CA PHE A 84 1.82 -12.20 2.72
C PHE A 84 0.88 -11.38 1.83
N GLY A 85 0.41 -10.22 2.30
CA GLY A 85 -0.38 -9.30 1.48
C GLY A 85 0.33 -8.87 0.19
N LEU A 86 1.62 -8.56 0.28
CA LEU A 86 2.45 -8.24 -0.89
C LEU A 86 2.56 -9.43 -1.86
N GLY A 87 2.70 -10.64 -1.34
CA GLY A 87 2.68 -11.87 -2.13
C GLY A 87 1.35 -12.09 -2.85
N VAL A 88 0.22 -11.90 -2.14
CA VAL A 88 -1.12 -11.96 -2.74
C VAL A 88 -1.28 -10.91 -3.83
N LEU A 89 -0.84 -9.67 -3.59
CA LEU A 89 -0.85 -8.60 -4.58
C LEU A 89 -0.06 -8.98 -5.83
N ALA A 90 1.15 -9.53 -5.66
CA ALA A 90 1.98 -9.97 -6.77
C ALA A 90 1.30 -11.09 -7.59
N VAL A 91 0.70 -12.07 -6.92
CA VAL A 91 -0.10 -13.13 -7.58
C VAL A 91 -1.24 -12.51 -8.37
N LEU A 92 -2.00 -11.58 -7.80
CA LEU A 92 -3.11 -10.93 -8.50
C LEU A 92 -2.62 -10.17 -9.74
N CYS A 93 -1.53 -9.43 -9.63
CA CYS A 93 -0.91 -8.72 -10.76
C CYS A 93 -0.44 -9.67 -11.87
N VAL A 94 0.18 -10.81 -11.52
CA VAL A 94 0.68 -11.79 -12.51
C VAL A 94 -0.46 -12.51 -13.22
N PHE A 95 -1.49 -12.96 -12.48
CA PHE A 95 -2.57 -13.77 -13.05
C PHE A 95 -3.68 -12.95 -13.70
N PHE A 96 -4.00 -11.77 -13.17
CA PHE A 96 -5.14 -10.96 -13.64
C PHE A 96 -4.72 -9.64 -14.30
N GLY A 97 -3.42 -9.37 -14.40
CA GLY A 97 -2.85 -8.17 -14.98
C GLY A 97 -2.98 -6.93 -14.09
N PHE A 98 -2.28 -5.88 -14.50
CA PHE A 98 -2.31 -4.55 -13.91
C PHE A 98 -1.99 -3.50 -14.99
N SER A 99 -2.30 -2.23 -14.73
CA SER A 99 -1.96 -1.14 -15.63
C SER A 99 -0.50 -0.72 -15.44
N PHE A 100 0.27 -0.64 -16.54
CA PHE A 100 1.69 -0.29 -16.46
C PHE A 100 1.86 1.16 -15.96
N PRO A 101 2.67 1.38 -14.91
CA PRO A 101 2.89 2.70 -14.36
C PRO A 101 3.73 3.57 -15.30
N ILE A 102 3.50 4.89 -15.25
CA ILE A 102 4.27 5.88 -15.98
C ILE A 102 5.63 6.02 -15.29
N PHE A 103 6.68 5.51 -15.94
CA PHE A 103 8.01 5.32 -15.36
C PHE A 103 8.57 6.57 -14.64
N TRP A 104 8.50 7.74 -15.26
CA TRP A 104 9.03 8.98 -14.69
C TRP A 104 8.28 9.44 -13.44
N LEU A 105 6.95 9.40 -13.48
CA LEU A 105 6.10 9.75 -12.34
C LEU A 105 6.26 8.74 -11.20
N PHE A 106 6.40 7.46 -11.53
CA PHE A 106 6.66 6.40 -10.57
C PHE A 106 7.94 6.66 -9.76
N ILE A 107 9.05 7.03 -10.42
CA ILE A 107 10.30 7.34 -9.73
C ILE A 107 10.11 8.54 -8.80
N LEU A 108 9.52 9.62 -9.30
CA LEU A 108 9.32 10.85 -8.52
C LEU A 108 8.44 10.58 -7.30
N PHE A 109 7.32 9.87 -7.47
CA PHE A 109 6.43 9.55 -6.36
C PHE A 109 7.05 8.57 -5.37
N SER A 110 7.79 7.56 -5.85
CA SER A 110 8.47 6.62 -4.96
C SER A 110 9.49 7.34 -4.08
N LEU A 111 10.27 8.28 -4.65
CA LEU A 111 11.18 9.12 -3.89
C LEU A 111 10.45 9.99 -2.87
N THR A 112 9.32 10.61 -3.24
CA THR A 112 8.54 11.40 -2.27
C THR A 112 7.98 10.55 -1.14
N VAL A 113 7.54 9.31 -1.40
CA VAL A 113 7.04 8.40 -0.35
C VAL A 113 8.17 8.00 0.59
N VAL A 114 9.35 7.67 0.05
CA VAL A 114 10.52 7.34 0.86
C VAL A 114 10.98 8.56 1.69
N LEU A 115 11.02 9.75 1.08
CA LEU A 115 11.40 10.97 1.78
C LEU A 115 10.40 11.37 2.85
N ASP A 116 9.09 11.26 2.58
CA ASP A 116 8.03 11.49 3.57
C ASP A 116 8.26 10.60 4.78
N GLU A 117 8.57 9.33 4.55
CA GLU A 117 8.80 8.39 5.64
C GLU A 117 10.05 8.71 6.47
N ILE A 118 11.19 8.94 5.80
CA ILE A 118 12.45 9.30 6.49
C ILE A 118 12.28 10.61 7.26
N THR A 119 11.56 11.57 6.68
CA THR A 119 11.30 12.86 7.31
C THR A 119 10.42 12.69 8.53
N HIS A 120 9.36 11.89 8.42
CA HIS A 120 8.45 11.58 9.53
C HIS A 120 9.18 10.91 10.70
N GLU A 121 10.09 9.96 10.45
CA GLU A 121 10.93 9.34 11.50
C GLU A 121 11.74 10.40 12.26
N LYS A 122 12.42 11.30 11.55
CA LYS A 122 13.23 12.37 12.17
C LYS A 122 12.40 13.35 13.01
N PHE A 123 11.17 13.67 12.59
CA PHE A 123 10.31 14.58 13.36
C PHE A 123 9.67 13.92 14.58
N VAL A 124 9.38 12.62 14.54
CA VAL A 124 8.85 11.86 15.69
C VAL A 124 9.89 11.72 16.81
N GLU A 125 11.18 11.62 16.48
CA GLU A 125 12.27 11.62 17.48
C GLU A 125 12.36 12.95 18.26
N VAL A 126 12.03 14.08 17.62
CA VAL A 126 12.16 15.42 18.22
C VAL A 126 10.91 15.84 19.01
N GLY A 127 9.73 15.28 18.70
CA GLY A 127 8.46 15.65 19.33
C GLY A 127 7.58 14.44 19.63
N LYS A 128 7.45 14.08 20.92
CA LYS A 128 6.58 13.01 21.46
C LYS A 128 5.06 13.20 21.21
N LYS A 129 4.57 13.37 19.97
CA LYS A 129 3.12 13.42 19.66
C LYS A 129 2.75 12.93 18.24
N GLY A 130 3.32 11.81 17.77
CA GLY A 130 2.85 11.15 16.53
C GLY A 130 1.83 10.04 16.82
N LEU A 131 0.59 10.38 17.22
CA LEU A 131 -0.40 9.38 17.65
C LEU A 131 -1.11 8.65 16.49
N PHE A 132 -0.91 9.06 15.24
CA PHE A 132 -1.63 8.49 14.09
C PHE A 132 -0.78 7.60 13.17
N PHE A 133 0.55 7.70 13.20
CA PHE A 133 1.47 6.83 12.45
C PHE A 133 2.77 6.66 13.23
N ARG A 134 2.67 6.02 14.41
CA ARG A 134 3.84 5.75 15.23
C ARG A 134 4.65 4.61 14.57
N PHE A 135 5.61 4.97 13.73
CA PHE A 135 6.62 4.03 13.24
C PHE A 135 7.56 3.66 14.39
N ARG A 136 7.71 2.35 14.59
CA ARG A 136 8.71 1.78 15.49
C ARG A 136 9.93 1.43 14.65
N GLY A 137 10.84 2.40 14.56
CA GLY A 137 12.23 2.12 14.23
C GLY A 137 12.82 1.19 15.29
N PHE A 138 13.56 0.21 14.81
CA PHE A 138 14.39 -0.76 15.51
C PHE A 138 14.80 -0.38 16.95
N PHE A 139 14.48 -1.27 17.89
CA PHE A 139 15.32 -1.57 19.04
C PHE A 139 15.84 -3.00 18.88
#